data_AF-A0A1A0LZ95-F1
#
_entry.id   AF-A0A1A0LZ95-F1
#
_cell.length_a   1.000
_cell.length_b   1.000
_cell.length_c   1.000
_cell.angle_alpha   90.00
_cell.angle_beta   90.00
_cell.angle_gamma   90.00
#
_symmetry.space_group_name_H-M   'P 1'
#
loop_
_entity.id
_entity.type
_entity.pdbx_description
1 polymer ?
#
loop_
_entity_poly.entity_id
_entity_poly.type
_entity_poly.pdbx_seq_one_letter_code
_entity_poly.pdbx_strand_id
1 'polypeptide(L)' 'MKTLYLRNVPDDVVERLERLAERDRTSVSAVAVRELAEASRRVDNPALLGDLPDVNVNMAELVGDMDAERAGR' A
#
# COMPACT_ATOMS: atom_id res chain seq x y z
N MET A 1 -18.79 8.55 14.92
CA MET A 1 -17.68 7.62 14.61
C MET A 1 -17.80 6.39 15.51
N LYS A 2 -17.47 5.20 15.02
CA LYS A 2 -17.42 3.98 15.84
C LYS A 2 -16.00 3.79 16.39
N THR A 3 -15.88 3.25 17.61
CA THR A 3 -14.59 2.94 18.23
C THR A 3 -14.23 1.48 17.96
N LEU A 4 -13.03 1.24 17.45
CA LEU A 4 -12.46 -0.10 17.27
C LEU A 4 -11.37 -0.32 18.32
N TYR A 5 -11.44 -1.44 19.04
CA TYR A 5 -10.42 -1.84 20.00
C TYR A 5 -9.53 -2.92 19.40
N LEU A 6 -8.26 -2.61 19.18
CA LEU A 6 -7.26 -3.59 18.79
C LEU A 6 -6.76 -4.34 20.04
N ARG A 7 -6.67 -5.66 19.96
CA ARG A 7 -6.19 -6.54 21.04
C ARG A 7 -5.18 -7.51 20.48
N ASN A 8 -4.27 -7.97 21.33
CA ASN A 8 -3.22 -8.93 20.97
C ASN A 8 -2.38 -8.45 19.78
N VAL A 9 -2.05 -7.15 19.75
CA VAL A 9 -1.17 -6.60 18.71
C VAL A 9 0.25 -7.09 18.99
N PRO A 10 0.94 -7.71 18.01
CA PRO A 10 2.32 -8.14 18.19
C PRO A 10 3.25 -6.98 18.57
N ASP A 11 4.21 -7.24 19.46
CA ASP A 11 5.12 -6.20 19.97
C ASP A 11 5.88 -5.50 18.84
N ASP A 12 6.35 -6.26 17.84
CA ASP A 12 7.08 -5.74 16.70
C ASP A 12 6.23 -4.78 15.82
N VAL A 13 4.91 -4.99 15.79
CA VAL A 13 3.96 -4.10 15.14
C VAL A 13 3.80 -2.81 15.95
N VAL A 14 3.67 -2.90 17.27
CA VAL A 14 3.58 -1.74 18.16
C VAL A 14 4.83 -0.87 18.03
N GLU A 15 6.02 -1.47 18.10
CA GLU A 15 7.29 -0.75 17.96
C GLU A 15 7.40 -0.01 16.61
N ARG A 16 6.93 -0.63 15.50
CA ARG A 16 6.90 0.03 14.20
C ARG A 16 5.94 1.22 14.18
N LEU A 17 4.77 1.08 14.81
CA LEU A 17 3.79 2.17 14.90
C LEU A 17 4.29 3.30 15.80
N GLU A 18 5.00 3.01 16.88
CA GLU A 18 5.64 4.01 17.75
C GLU A 18 6.68 4.83 16.98
N ARG A 19 7.58 4.18 16.24
CA ARG A 19 8.56 4.88 15.39
C ARG A 19 7.90 5.79 14.35
N LEU A 20 6.80 5.35 13.75
CA LEU A 20 6.03 6.15 12.80
C LEU A 20 5.36 7.35 13.50
N ALA A 21 4.79 7.14 14.69
CA ALA A 21 4.14 8.17 15.47
C ALA A 21 5.13 9.25 15.93
N GLU A 22 6.32 8.85 16.38
CA GLU A 22 7.42 9.76 16.74
C GLU A 22 7.85 10.61 15.54
N ARG A 23 8.08 9.97 14.39
CA ARG A 23 8.48 10.66 13.15
C ARG A 23 7.43 11.69 12.72
N ASP A 24 6.16 11.33 12.80
CA ASP A 24 5.04 12.14 12.34
C ASP A 24 4.53 13.11 13.44
N ARG A 25 5.15 13.13 14.64
CA ARG A 25 4.76 13.91 15.83
C ARG A 25 3.28 13.75 16.18
N THR A 26 2.79 12.52 16.13
CA THR A 26 1.39 12.18 16.39
C THR A 26 1.28 10.99 17.36
N SER A 27 0.06 10.56 17.68
CA SER A 27 -0.14 9.39 18.55
C SER A 27 -0.13 8.09 17.75
N VAL A 28 0.27 6.99 18.40
CA VAL A 28 0.18 5.63 17.84
C VAL A 28 -1.24 5.30 17.38
N SER A 29 -2.25 5.74 18.12
CA SER A 29 -3.65 5.55 17.73
C SER A 29 -4.02 6.33 16.46
N ALA A 30 -3.50 7.55 16.28
CA ALA A 30 -3.73 8.32 15.06
C ALA A 30 -3.06 7.67 13.84
N VAL A 31 -1.84 7.14 14.00
CA VAL A 31 -1.18 6.34 12.96
C VAL A 31 -2.02 5.10 12.64
N ALA A 32 -2.42 4.33 13.64
CA ALA A 32 -3.20 3.10 13.44
C ALA A 32 -4.52 3.38 12.68
N VAL A 33 -5.25 4.45 13.03
CA VAL A 33 -6.46 4.85 12.32
C VAL A 33 -6.18 5.25 10.87
N ARG A 34 -5.10 6.01 10.62
CA ARG A 34 -4.68 6.39 9.26
C ARG A 34 -4.37 5.16 8.42
N GLU A 35 -3.55 4.25 8.92
CA GLU A 35 -3.17 3.04 8.19
C GLU A 35 -4.38 2.13 7.93
N LEU A 36 -5.30 1.98 8.89
CA LEU A 36 -6.55 1.25 8.69
C LEU A 36 -7.44 1.90 7.62
N ALA A 37 -7.48 3.24 7.58
CA ALA A 37 -8.22 3.96 6.56
C ALA A 37 -7.59 3.76 5.16
N GLU A 38 -6.26 3.76 5.06
CA GLU A 38 -5.58 3.47 3.80
C GLU A 38 -5.75 2.03 3.33
N ALA A 39 -5.62 1.07 4.25
CA ALA A 39 -5.81 -0.34 3.95
C ALA A 39 -7.24 -0.62 3.47
N SER A 40 -8.24 -0.04 4.13
CA SER A 40 -9.64 -0.24 3.75
C SER A 40 -9.99 0.37 2.40
N ARG A 41 -9.37 1.49 1.99
CA ARG A 41 -9.56 2.06 0.65
C ARG A 41 -9.09 1.13 -0.48
N ARG A 42 -8.11 0.27 -0.22
CA ARG A 42 -7.51 -0.60 -1.24
C ARG A 42 -8.15 -1.99 -1.29
N VAL A 43 -9.11 -2.29 -0.42
CA VAL A 43 -9.70 -3.63 -0.30
C VAL A 43 -10.38 -4.09 -1.59
N ASP A 44 -11.00 -3.16 -2.32
CA ASP A 44 -11.73 -3.45 -3.55
C ASP A 44 -10.84 -3.35 -4.80
N ASN A 45 -9.59 -2.88 -4.67
CA ASN A 45 -8.69 -2.71 -5.82
C ASN A 45 -8.46 -3.99 -6.61
N PRO A 46 -8.24 -5.17 -6.01
CA PRO A 46 -8.03 -6.40 -6.78
C PRO A 46 -9.24 -6.75 -7.66
N ALA A 47 -10.46 -6.56 -7.14
CA ALA A 47 -11.68 -6.77 -7.91
C ALA A 47 -11.79 -5.75 -9.06
N LEU A 48 -11.59 -4.46 -8.75
CA LEU A 48 -11.60 -3.39 -9.77
C LEU A 48 -10.56 -3.60 -10.87
N LEU A 49 -9.36 -4.06 -10.51
CA LEU A 49 -8.30 -4.38 -11.48
C LEU A 49 -8.63 -5.62 -12.31
N GLY A 50 -9.27 -6.63 -11.70
CA GLY A 50 -9.73 -7.82 -12.41
C GLY A 50 -10.86 -7.55 -13.40
N ASP A 51 -11.68 -6.53 -13.14
CA ASP A 51 -12.77 -6.10 -14.01
C ASP A 51 -12.31 -5.21 -15.19
N LEU A 52 -11.03 -4.81 -15.22
CA LEU A 52 -10.51 -4.02 -16.34
C LEU A 52 -10.47 -4.87 -17.62
N PRO A 53 -10.87 -4.27 -18.77
CA PRO A 53 -10.76 -4.97 -20.04
C PRO A 53 -9.29 -5.23 -20.38
N ASP A 54 -9.02 -6.42 -20.92
CA ASP A 54 -7.72 -6.70 -21.50
C ASP A 54 -7.51 -5.81 -22.74
N VAL A 55 -6.48 -4.96 -22.67
CA VAL A 55 -6.09 -4.04 -23.74
C VAL A 55 -5.10 -4.66 -24.72
N ASN A 56 -4.74 -5.95 -24.55
CA ASN A 56 -3.75 -6.66 -25.35
C ASN A 56 -2.37 -5.97 -25.39
N VAL A 57 -1.95 -5.38 -24.28
CA VAL A 57 -0.62 -4.78 -24.17
C VAL A 57 0.42 -5.90 -24.01
N ASN A 58 1.33 -5.99 -24.97
CA ASN A 58 2.38 -7.00 -24.96
C ASN A 58 3.53 -6.62 -24.02
N MET A 59 3.63 -7.32 -22.89
CA MET A 59 4.69 -7.08 -21.90
C MET A 59 6.10 -7.34 -22.44
N ALA A 60 6.27 -8.30 -23.35
CA ALA A 60 7.59 -8.60 -23.91
C ALA A 60 8.10 -7.48 -24.82
N GLU A 61 7.18 -6.84 -25.56
CA GLU A 61 7.47 -5.67 -26.40
C GLU A 61 7.87 -4.47 -25.55
N LEU A 62 7.09 -4.17 -24.50
CA LEU A 62 7.41 -3.09 -23.55
C LEU A 62 8.79 -3.25 -22.91
N VAL A 63 9.11 -4.47 -22.44
CA VAL A 63 10.43 -4.73 -21.83
C VAL A 63 11.54 -4.58 -22.87
N GLY A 64 11.32 -5.07 -24.09
CA GLY A 64 12.26 -4.91 -25.20
C GLY A 64 12.56 -3.44 -25.52
N ASP A 65 11.53 -2.60 -25.58
CA ASP A 65 11.66 -1.16 -25.83
C ASP A 65 12.43 -0.45 -24.70
N MET A 66 12.14 -0.80 -23.45
CA MET A 66 12.86 -0.24 -22.28
C MET A 66 14.34 -0.60 -22.28
N ASP A 67 14.68 -1.84 -22.62
CA ASP A 67 16.06 -2.29 -22.67
C ASP A 67 16.82 -1.66 -23.85
N ALA A 68 16.17 -1.50 -25.00
CA ALA A 68 16.73 -0.79 -26.15
C ALA A 68 17.02 0.69 -25.82
N GLU A 69 16.11 1.37 -25.12
CA GLU A 69 16.32 2.76 -24.69
C GLU A 69 17.51 2.89 -23.72
N ARG A 70 17.63 1.98 -22.75
CA ARG A 70 18.74 1.96 -21.79
C ARG A 70 20.08 1.69 -22.45
N ALA A 71 20.13 0.79 -23.43
CA ALA A 71 21.35 0.44 -24.16
C ALA A 71 21.84 1.58 -25.08
N GLY A 72 20.96 2.51 -25.45
CA GLY A 72 21.28 3.69 -26.27
C GLY A 72 21.73 4.93 -25.50
N ARG A 73 21.76 4.89 -24.16
CA ARG A 73 22.29 5.97 -23.29
C ARG A 73 23.77 5.73 -22.97
#